data_AF-A0A2M8HS83-F1
#
_entry.id   AF-A0A2M8HS83-F1
#
_cell.length_a   1.000
_cell.length_b   1.000
_cell.length_c   1.000
_cell.angle_alpha   90.00
_cell.angle_beta   90.00
_cell.angle_gamma   90.00
#
_symmetry.space_group_name_H-M   'P 1'
#
loop_
_entity.id
_entity.type
_entity.pdbx_description
1 polymer ?
#
loop_
_entity_poly.entity_id
_entity_poly.type
_entity_poly.pdbx_seq_one_letter_code
_entity_poly.pdbx_strand_id
1 'polypeptide(L)'
;MIDFSYKKENDNISIGIKTDSTEVGTLFRITTCLYALKMDIISGEILTIEENGKDYTLDTFLIHSEDENANAAFQLGVLMDSVFSTQEDIAKLLENYHLTEPPVELFFKENPEFIFTDDEESGTTCFYLESGSGRGLLYHITRILMNNHVDVIAGKIETDSLLGRAKDTFYLKDRNGKPFGNSELVEKLRREILKPVKS
;
A
#
# COMPACT_ATOMS: atom_id res chain seq x y z
N MET A 1 -13.30 12.98 -0.40
CA MET A 1 -13.72 12.88 -1.82
C MET A 1 -12.56 12.30 -2.60
N ILE A 2 -12.80 11.24 -3.37
CA ILE A 2 -11.78 10.58 -4.19
C ILE A 2 -11.89 11.05 -5.64
N ASP A 3 -10.77 11.38 -6.26
CA ASP A 3 -10.65 11.57 -7.70
C ASP A 3 -9.84 10.39 -8.26
N PHE A 4 -10.54 9.53 -9.00
CA PHE A 4 -9.99 8.31 -9.59
C PHE A 4 -9.87 8.48 -11.10
N SER A 5 -8.67 8.22 -11.60
CA SER A 5 -8.37 8.21 -13.02
C SER A 5 -7.67 6.92 -13.40
N TYR A 6 -7.85 6.49 -14.64
CA TYR A 6 -7.13 5.34 -15.16
C TYR A 6 -6.84 5.50 -16.65
N LYS A 7 -5.80 4.81 -17.10
CA LYS A 7 -5.39 4.74 -18.50
C LYS A 7 -4.88 3.34 -18.80
N LYS A 8 -5.34 2.74 -19.90
CA LYS A 8 -4.79 1.47 -20.38
C LYS A 8 -3.41 1.70 -21.00
N GLU A 9 -2.43 0.92 -20.57
CA GLU A 9 -1.06 0.96 -21.06
C GLU A 9 -0.61 -0.45 -21.46
N ASN A 10 -0.76 -0.78 -22.75
CA ASN A 10 -0.56 -2.13 -23.28
C ASN A 10 -1.45 -3.16 -22.52
N ASP A 11 -0.82 -4.13 -21.86
CA ASP A 11 -1.46 -5.18 -21.05
C ASP A 11 -1.64 -4.79 -19.58
N ASN A 12 -1.31 -3.54 -19.24
CA ASN A 12 -1.40 -2.99 -17.88
C ASN A 12 -2.39 -1.83 -17.83
N ILE A 13 -2.71 -1.41 -16.62
CA ILE A 13 -3.54 -0.26 -16.33
C ILE A 13 -2.74 0.66 -15.42
N SER A 14 -2.56 1.91 -15.83
CA SER A 14 -2.08 2.97 -14.95
C SER A 14 -3.28 3.58 -14.25
N ILE A 15 -3.24 3.66 -12.93
CA ILE A 15 -4.27 4.30 -12.11
C ILE A 15 -3.68 5.48 -11.35
N GLY A 16 -4.47 6.53 -11.18
CA GLY A 16 -4.15 7.70 -10.38
C GLY A 16 -5.29 7.97 -9.41
N ILE A 17 -4.97 8.09 -8.14
CA ILE A 17 -5.92 8.24 -7.04
C ILE A 17 -5.52 9.47 -6.26
N LYS A 18 -6.38 10.49 -6.27
CA LYS A 18 -6.19 11.67 -5.44
C LYS A 18 -7.23 11.68 -4.33
N THR A 19 -6.76 11.74 -3.09
CA THR A 19 -7.63 11.82 -1.92
C THR A 19 -7.37 13.07 -1.11
N ASP A 20 -8.42 13.61 -0.51
CA ASP A 20 -8.39 14.82 0.31
C ASP A 20 -7.96 14.57 1.76
N SER A 21 -7.55 13.35 2.08
CA SER A 21 -7.14 12.92 3.41
C SER A 21 -5.79 12.19 3.34
N THR A 22 -4.74 12.84 3.85
CA THR A 22 -3.49 12.20 4.30
C THR A 22 -3.72 11.46 5.63
N GLU A 23 -4.83 10.72 5.70
CA GLU A 23 -5.22 10.01 6.91
C GLU A 23 -4.61 8.60 6.93
N VAL A 24 -4.25 8.18 8.15
CA VAL A 24 -3.83 6.81 8.44
C VAL A 24 -4.79 5.81 7.79
N GLY A 25 -4.22 4.91 6.99
CA GLY A 25 -4.97 3.84 6.33
C GLY A 25 -5.47 4.16 4.92
N THR A 26 -5.22 5.34 4.36
CA THR A 26 -5.54 5.63 2.94
C THR A 26 -4.88 4.62 1.99
N LEU A 27 -3.58 4.41 2.11
CA LEU A 27 -2.87 3.43 1.27
C LEU A 27 -3.35 1.98 1.54
N PHE A 28 -3.72 1.66 2.78
CA PHE A 28 -4.31 0.35 3.11
C PHE A 28 -5.66 0.14 2.43
N ARG A 29 -6.53 1.15 2.40
CA ARG A 29 -7.82 1.10 1.68
C ARG A 29 -7.61 0.83 0.20
N ILE A 30 -6.68 1.56 -0.43
CA ILE A 30 -6.34 1.41 -1.86
C ILE A 30 -5.86 -0.03 -2.15
N THR A 31 -4.89 -0.49 -1.38
CA THR A 31 -4.27 -1.82 -1.59
C THR A 31 -5.23 -2.94 -1.26
N THR A 32 -6.20 -2.72 -0.37
CA THR A 32 -7.32 -3.64 -0.13
C THR A 32 -8.20 -3.80 -1.38
N CYS A 33 -8.58 -2.69 -2.03
CA CYS A 33 -9.37 -2.74 -3.27
C CYS A 33 -8.63 -3.48 -4.38
N LEU A 34 -7.33 -3.20 -4.56
CA LEU A 34 -6.49 -3.87 -5.55
C LEU A 34 -6.39 -5.37 -5.27
N TYR A 35 -6.16 -5.74 -4.00
CA TYR A 35 -6.07 -7.15 -3.60
C TYR A 35 -7.40 -7.89 -3.77
N ALA A 36 -8.53 -7.25 -3.43
CA ALA A 36 -9.88 -7.79 -3.59
C ALA A 36 -10.21 -8.14 -5.04
N LEU A 37 -9.75 -7.28 -5.97
CA LEU A 37 -9.95 -7.46 -7.41
C LEU A 37 -8.83 -8.28 -8.06
N LYS A 38 -7.97 -8.93 -7.27
CA LYS A 38 -6.88 -9.79 -7.75
C LYS A 38 -5.94 -9.08 -8.73
N MET A 39 -5.71 -7.79 -8.52
CA MET A 39 -4.80 -6.99 -9.33
C MET A 39 -3.38 -7.10 -8.78
N ASP A 40 -2.41 -7.24 -9.68
CA ASP A 40 -1.00 -7.24 -9.35
C ASP A 40 -0.44 -5.84 -9.48
N ILE A 41 0.30 -5.39 -8.47
CA ILE A 41 0.98 -4.10 -8.49
C ILE A 41 2.38 -4.32 -9.07
N ILE A 42 2.67 -3.69 -10.21
CA ILE A 42 3.98 -3.75 -10.85
C ILE A 42 4.90 -2.70 -10.22
N SER A 43 4.38 -1.48 -10.12
CA SER A 43 5.07 -0.33 -9.52
C SER A 43 4.06 0.71 -9.05
N GLY A 44 4.54 1.66 -8.26
CA GLY A 44 3.73 2.79 -7.84
C GLY A 44 4.52 3.88 -7.15
N GLU A 45 3.89 5.04 -7.03
CA GLU A 45 4.41 6.21 -6.36
C GLU A 45 3.31 6.81 -5.49
N ILE A 46 3.64 7.09 -4.23
CA ILE A 46 2.77 7.68 -3.22
C ILE A 46 3.33 9.06 -2.91
N LEU A 47 2.52 10.09 -3.07
CA LEU A 47 2.93 11.48 -2.86
C LEU A 47 1.93 12.21 -1.97
N THR A 48 2.45 13.07 -1.10
CA THR A 48 1.64 14.13 -0.48
C THR A 48 1.89 15.44 -1.23
N ILE A 49 0.84 16.07 -1.71
CA ILE A 49 0.89 17.34 -2.43
C ILE A 49 0.04 18.40 -1.72
N GLU A 50 0.51 19.64 -1.68
CA GLU A 50 -0.25 20.77 -1.17
C GLU A 50 -0.90 21.52 -2.34
N GLU A 51 -2.23 21.67 -2.32
CA GLU A 51 -2.96 22.50 -3.28
C GLU A 51 -3.90 23.45 -2.54
N ASN A 52 -3.74 24.75 -2.78
CA ASN A 52 -4.53 25.81 -2.15
C ASN A 52 -4.53 25.74 -0.60
N GLY A 53 -3.39 25.38 0.02
CA GLY A 53 -3.26 25.29 1.47
C GLY A 53 -3.90 24.04 2.10
N LYS A 54 -4.25 23.05 1.27
CA LYS A 54 -4.77 21.75 1.71
C LYS A 54 -3.89 20.63 1.17
N ASP A 55 -3.55 19.70 2.04
CA ASP A 55 -2.79 18.49 1.65
C ASP A 55 -3.71 17.45 1.02
N TYR A 56 -3.20 16.80 -0.01
CA TYR A 56 -3.82 15.67 -0.70
C TYR A 56 -2.81 14.54 -0.83
N THR A 57 -3.28 13.31 -0.83
CA THR A 57 -2.46 12.21 -1.36
C THR A 57 -2.70 12.10 -2.86
N LEU A 58 -1.63 11.85 -3.61
CA LEU A 58 -1.66 11.50 -5.02
C LEU A 58 -0.91 10.17 -5.18
N ASP A 59 -1.66 9.10 -5.33
CA ASP A 59 -1.14 7.74 -5.39
C ASP A 59 -1.30 7.23 -6.82
N THR A 60 -0.21 6.77 -7.41
CA THR A 60 -0.19 6.24 -8.77
C THR A 60 0.33 4.81 -8.75
N PHE A 61 -0.31 3.94 -9.53
CA PHE A 61 0.12 2.55 -9.65
C PHE A 61 0.06 2.10 -11.10
N LEU A 62 1.07 1.34 -11.51
CA LEU A 62 0.98 0.49 -12.68
C LEU A 62 0.54 -0.90 -12.21
N ILE A 63 -0.62 -1.33 -12.67
CA ILE A 63 -1.21 -2.60 -12.25
C ILE A 63 -1.45 -3.52 -13.45
N HIS A 64 -1.40 -4.82 -13.18
CA HIS A 64 -1.82 -5.86 -14.10
C HIS A 64 -3.09 -6.54 -13.57
N SER A 65 -4.00 -6.89 -14.47
CA SER A 65 -5.24 -7.59 -14.16
C SER A 65 -5.27 -8.87 -14.97
N GLU A 66 -5.58 -9.99 -14.31
CA GLU A 66 -5.82 -11.28 -15.00
C GLU A 66 -7.07 -11.22 -15.88
N ASP A 67 -8.03 -10.35 -15.56
CA ASP A 67 -9.19 -10.11 -16.40
C ASP A 67 -8.81 -9.12 -17.51
N GLU A 68 -8.67 -9.64 -18.73
CA GLU A 68 -8.33 -8.88 -19.94
C GLU A 68 -9.46 -7.92 -20.40
N ASN A 69 -10.65 -8.02 -19.80
CA ASN A 69 -11.76 -7.16 -20.16
C ASN A 69 -11.58 -5.75 -19.59
N ALA A 70 -11.98 -4.73 -20.36
CA ALA A 70 -11.98 -3.31 -19.98
C ALA A 70 -12.82 -2.97 -18.72
N ASN A 71 -13.39 -3.96 -18.05
CA ASN A 71 -14.23 -3.86 -16.87
C ASN A 71 -13.40 -3.73 -15.57
N ALA A 72 -12.15 -4.20 -15.54
CA ALA A 72 -11.35 -4.25 -14.31
C ALA A 72 -11.13 -2.86 -13.69
N ALA A 73 -10.73 -1.86 -14.49
CA ALA A 73 -10.54 -0.49 -14.02
C ALA A 73 -11.86 0.18 -13.57
N PHE A 74 -12.97 -0.14 -14.25
CA PHE A 74 -14.29 0.36 -13.86
C PHE A 74 -14.73 -0.22 -12.51
N GLN A 75 -14.58 -1.54 -12.32
CA GLN A 75 -14.86 -2.19 -11.05
C GLN A 75 -14.00 -1.64 -9.91
N LEU A 76 -12.72 -1.36 -10.19
CA LEU A 76 -11.83 -0.72 -9.22
C LEU A 76 -12.34 0.67 -8.83
N GLY A 77 -12.72 1.50 -9.80
CA GLY A 77 -13.26 2.84 -9.54
C GLY A 77 -14.54 2.80 -8.70
N VAL A 78 -15.46 1.87 -9.00
CA VAL A 78 -16.70 1.67 -8.22
C VAL A 78 -16.38 1.24 -6.79
N LEU A 79 -15.46 0.29 -6.61
CA LEU A 79 -15.07 -0.19 -5.28
C LEU A 79 -14.37 0.90 -4.48
N MET A 80 -13.49 1.68 -5.11
CA MET A 80 -12.83 2.82 -4.49
C MET A 80 -13.84 3.89 -4.05
N ASP A 81 -14.80 4.25 -4.90
CA ASP A 81 -15.85 5.19 -4.51
C ASP A 81 -16.66 4.67 -3.30
N SER A 82 -17.00 3.37 -3.28
CA SER A 82 -17.69 2.77 -2.12
C SER A 82 -16.87 2.91 -0.84
N VAL A 83 -15.58 2.54 -0.88
CA VAL A 83 -14.69 2.57 0.29
C VAL A 83 -14.43 3.98 0.80
N PHE A 84 -14.23 4.95 -0.10
CA PHE A 84 -13.83 6.31 0.27
C PHE A 84 -15.00 7.29 0.46
N SER A 85 -16.13 7.09 -0.24
CA SER A 85 -17.29 8.00 -0.17
C SER A 85 -18.35 7.54 0.82
N THR A 86 -18.58 6.23 0.95
CA THR A 86 -19.64 5.70 1.83
C THR A 86 -19.15 5.26 3.21
N GLN A 87 -17.83 5.36 3.45
CA GLN A 87 -17.14 4.76 4.60
C GLN A 87 -17.58 3.31 4.80
N GLU A 88 -17.68 2.57 3.69
CA GLU A 88 -17.98 1.15 3.79
C GLU A 88 -16.97 0.50 4.72
N ASP A 89 -17.49 -0.25 5.70
CA ASP A 89 -16.66 -0.92 6.67
C ASP A 89 -15.74 -1.88 5.92
N ILE A 90 -14.43 -1.65 5.99
CA ILE A 90 -13.43 -2.49 5.33
C ILE A 90 -13.65 -3.95 5.71
N ALA A 91 -14.08 -4.24 6.95
CA ALA A 91 -14.40 -5.62 7.36
C ALA A 91 -15.50 -6.25 6.50
N LYS A 92 -16.55 -5.49 6.16
CA LYS A 92 -17.62 -5.97 5.26
C LYS A 92 -17.12 -6.18 3.83
N LEU A 93 -16.22 -5.33 3.35
CA LEU A 93 -15.58 -5.53 2.05
C LEU A 93 -14.76 -6.82 2.05
N LEU A 94 -13.97 -7.07 3.12
CA LEU A 94 -13.20 -8.30 3.27
C LEU A 94 -14.11 -9.54 3.22
N GLU A 95 -15.29 -9.48 3.86
CA GLU A 95 -16.29 -10.55 3.83
C GLU A 95 -16.92 -10.75 2.45
N ASN A 96 -17.38 -9.67 1.81
CA ASN A 96 -18.08 -9.70 0.52
C ASN A 96 -17.23 -10.25 -0.63
N TYR A 97 -15.93 -9.94 -0.62
CA TYR A 97 -14.98 -10.40 -1.63
C TYR A 97 -14.29 -11.72 -1.24
N HIS A 98 -14.67 -12.33 -0.11
CA HIS A 98 -14.08 -13.56 0.42
C HIS A 98 -12.54 -13.51 0.42
N LEU A 99 -11.99 -12.38 0.86
CA LEU A 99 -10.55 -12.17 0.86
C LEU A 99 -9.87 -13.17 1.78
N THR A 100 -9.01 -13.99 1.19
CA THR A 100 -8.12 -14.88 1.92
C THR A 100 -6.90 -14.12 2.40
N GLU A 101 -6.32 -14.52 3.53
CA GLU A 101 -5.01 -14.01 3.92
C GLU A 101 -3.98 -14.29 2.81
N PRO A 102 -3.11 -13.31 2.47
CA PRO A 102 -2.07 -13.55 1.51
C PRO A 102 -1.08 -14.61 2.05
N PRO A 103 -0.38 -15.35 1.17
CA PRO A 103 0.56 -16.38 1.58
C PRO A 103 1.87 -15.75 2.06
N VAL A 104 1.84 -15.08 3.21
CA VAL A 104 2.93 -14.26 3.77
C VAL A 104 4.25 -15.01 3.89
N GLU A 105 4.19 -16.31 4.19
CA GLU A 105 5.33 -17.22 4.24
C GLU A 105 6.15 -17.22 2.93
N LEU A 106 5.49 -17.07 1.78
CA LEU A 106 6.14 -17.06 0.48
C LEU A 106 6.94 -15.79 0.25
N PHE A 107 6.44 -14.62 0.69
CA PHE A 107 7.12 -13.35 0.51
C PHE A 107 8.43 -13.28 1.31
N PHE A 108 8.44 -13.88 2.50
CA PHE A 108 9.51 -13.73 3.47
C PHE A 108 10.40 -14.98 3.62
N LYS A 109 10.28 -15.94 2.69
CA LYS A 109 11.06 -17.19 2.69
C LYS A 109 12.57 -16.96 2.51
N GLU A 110 12.94 -15.96 1.70
CA GLU A 110 14.33 -15.70 1.31
C GLU A 110 14.82 -14.35 1.87
N ASN A 111 15.37 -14.41 3.09
CA ASN A 111 16.08 -13.31 3.78
C ASN A 111 15.47 -11.93 3.51
N PRO A 112 14.28 -11.64 4.06
CA PRO A 112 13.70 -10.32 3.91
C PRO A 112 14.54 -9.28 4.65
N GLU A 113 14.69 -8.12 4.03
CA GLU A 113 15.35 -6.97 4.62
C GLU A 113 14.29 -5.92 4.96
N PHE A 114 14.36 -5.42 6.19
CA PHE A 114 13.61 -4.26 6.62
C PHE A 114 14.60 -3.28 7.22
N ILE A 115 14.68 -2.06 6.72
CA ILE A 115 15.56 -1.01 7.25
C ILE A 115 14.66 0.17 7.62
N PHE A 116 14.83 0.68 8.84
CA PHE A 116 14.13 1.86 9.32
C PHE A 116 15.19 2.89 9.71
N THR A 117 15.14 4.06 9.08
CA THR A 117 16.10 5.14 9.31
C THR A 117 15.34 6.45 9.39
N ASP A 118 15.60 7.23 10.43
CA ASP A 118 15.03 8.57 10.52
C ASP A 118 15.68 9.49 9.48
N ASP A 119 14.85 10.21 8.73
CA ASP A 119 15.25 11.30 7.86
C ASP A 119 14.93 12.62 8.58
N GLU A 120 15.98 13.24 9.11
CA GLU A 120 15.89 14.49 9.87
C GLU A 120 15.41 15.68 9.01
N GLU A 121 15.68 15.66 7.70
CA GLU A 121 15.31 16.75 6.80
C GLU A 121 13.79 16.77 6.55
N SER A 122 13.21 15.62 6.24
CA SER A 122 11.76 15.49 6.03
C SER A 122 10.96 15.29 7.33
N GLY A 123 11.64 14.98 8.44
CA GLY A 123 11.00 14.64 9.72
C GLY A 123 10.16 13.36 9.63
N THR A 124 10.63 12.37 8.87
CA THR A 124 9.97 11.08 8.66
C THR A 124 10.89 9.92 9.02
N THR A 125 10.34 8.71 9.13
CA THR A 125 11.12 7.47 9.12
C THR A 125 11.05 6.84 7.75
N CYS A 126 12.18 6.72 7.08
CA CYS A 126 12.32 5.94 5.88
C CYS A 126 12.28 4.44 6.23
N PHE A 127 11.33 3.72 5.67
CA PHE A 127 11.20 2.27 5.75
C PHE A 127 11.49 1.66 4.38
N TYR A 128 12.65 1.02 4.25
CA TYR A 128 13.00 0.19 3.10
C TYR A 128 12.62 -1.28 3.37
N LEU A 129 11.96 -1.89 2.39
CA LEU A 129 11.53 -3.27 2.37
C LEU A 129 12.14 -3.97 1.15
N GLU A 130 12.84 -5.07 1.39
CA GLU A 130 13.19 -6.02 0.33
C GLU A 130 12.71 -7.43 0.67
N SER A 131 11.93 -8.04 -0.21
CA SER A 131 11.41 -9.39 -0.01
C SER A 131 11.01 -10.05 -1.33
N GLY A 132 10.55 -11.31 -1.30
CA GLY A 132 9.91 -11.93 -2.46
C GLY A 132 8.65 -11.16 -2.84
N SER A 133 8.47 -10.86 -4.13
CA SER A 133 7.27 -10.17 -4.60
C SER A 133 6.07 -11.12 -4.71
N GLY A 134 4.87 -10.55 -4.64
CA GLY A 134 3.65 -11.32 -4.85
C GLY A 134 2.39 -10.55 -4.49
N ARG A 135 1.28 -11.02 -5.04
CA ARG A 135 -0.05 -10.45 -4.81
C ARG A 135 -0.38 -10.47 -3.32
N GLY A 136 -0.68 -9.29 -2.77
CA GLY A 136 -1.07 -9.11 -1.37
C GLY A 136 0.07 -8.75 -0.41
N LEU A 137 1.33 -8.67 -0.88
CA LEU A 137 2.44 -8.16 -0.04
C LEU A 137 2.15 -6.73 0.45
N LEU A 138 1.85 -5.81 -0.47
CA LEU A 138 1.61 -4.41 -0.10
C LEU A 138 0.35 -4.24 0.77
N TYR A 139 -0.70 -5.02 0.50
CA TYR A 139 -1.89 -5.11 1.37
C TYR A 139 -1.51 -5.53 2.80
N HIS A 140 -0.68 -6.56 2.95
CA HIS A 140 -0.23 -7.03 4.26
C HIS A 140 0.59 -5.99 5.02
N ILE A 141 1.56 -5.37 4.35
CA ILE A 141 2.43 -4.35 4.95
C ILE A 141 1.61 -3.14 5.40
N THR A 142 0.78 -2.59 4.52
CA THR A 142 0.00 -1.38 4.80
C THR A 142 -1.07 -1.60 5.87
N ARG A 143 -1.65 -2.82 5.95
CA ARG A 143 -2.53 -3.23 7.05
C ARG A 143 -1.84 -3.13 8.39
N ILE A 144 -0.59 -3.61 8.49
CA ILE A 144 0.19 -3.57 9.74
C ILE A 144 0.54 -2.14 10.10
N LEU A 145 0.95 -1.31 9.13
CA LEU A 145 1.22 0.11 9.38
C LEU A 145 -0.04 0.81 9.93
N MET A 146 -1.20 0.62 9.28
CA MET A 146 -2.47 1.19 9.74
C MET A 146 -2.84 0.71 11.15
N ASN A 147 -2.75 -0.59 11.44
CA ASN A 147 -3.06 -1.15 12.75
C ASN A 147 -2.17 -0.60 13.88
N ASN A 148 -0.99 -0.08 13.52
CA ASN A 148 -0.06 0.56 14.44
C ASN A 148 -0.17 2.09 14.45
N HIS A 149 -1.17 2.65 13.77
CA HIS A 149 -1.35 4.09 13.60
C HIS A 149 -0.13 4.78 12.99
N VAL A 150 0.51 4.10 12.05
CA VAL A 150 1.61 4.65 11.25
C VAL A 150 1.05 5.15 9.94
N ASP A 151 1.34 6.41 9.64
CA ASP A 151 0.93 7.05 8.40
C ASP A 151 2.01 6.93 7.33
N VAL A 152 1.58 6.84 6.07
CA VAL A 152 2.45 6.75 4.89
C VAL A 152 2.36 8.07 4.13
N ILE A 153 3.40 8.88 4.25
CA ILE A 153 3.44 10.24 3.70
C ILE A 153 3.83 10.23 2.22
N ALA A 154 4.77 9.36 1.88
CA ALA A 154 5.24 9.14 0.53
C ALA A 154 5.81 7.73 0.41
N GLY A 155 6.06 7.30 -0.82
CA GLY A 155 6.66 6.01 -1.05
C GLY A 155 6.85 5.68 -2.52
N LYS A 156 7.70 4.69 -2.74
CA LYS A 156 8.03 4.14 -4.05
C LYS A 156 7.90 2.63 -3.98
N ILE A 157 7.16 2.07 -4.93
CA ILE A 157 6.90 0.63 -5.01
C ILE A 157 7.54 0.13 -6.29
N GLU A 158 8.41 -0.87 -6.17
CA GLU A 158 9.18 -1.40 -7.28
C GLU A 158 9.27 -2.92 -7.21
N THR A 159 9.00 -3.58 -8.33
CA THR A 159 9.26 -5.01 -8.49
C THR A 159 10.44 -5.23 -9.43
N ASP A 160 11.48 -5.88 -8.92
CA ASP A 160 12.56 -6.44 -9.73
C ASP A 160 12.06 -7.75 -10.35
N SER A 161 11.55 -7.67 -11.59
CA SER A 161 10.94 -8.80 -12.28
C SER A 161 11.93 -9.92 -12.65
N LEU A 162 13.22 -9.61 -12.72
CA LEU A 162 14.26 -10.61 -12.99
C LEU A 162 14.56 -11.46 -11.76
N LEU A 163 14.54 -10.84 -10.59
CA LEU A 163 14.80 -11.51 -9.31
C LEU A 163 13.53 -11.96 -8.58
N GLY A 164 12.35 -11.51 -9.02
CA GLY A 164 11.08 -11.77 -8.34
C GLY A 164 11.02 -11.14 -6.95
N ARG A 165 11.62 -9.96 -6.78
CA ARG A 165 11.73 -9.28 -5.48
C ARG A 165 11.05 -7.92 -5.50
N ALA A 166 10.33 -7.61 -4.42
CA ALA A 166 9.82 -6.27 -4.15
C ALA A 166 10.91 -5.46 -3.44
N LYS A 167 11.06 -4.19 -3.83
CA LYS A 167 12.00 -3.21 -3.30
C LYS A 167 11.25 -1.91 -3.04
N ASP A 168 10.49 -1.90 -1.94
CA ASP A 168 9.60 -0.79 -1.63
C ASP A 168 10.26 0.15 -0.63
N THR A 169 10.01 1.44 -0.77
CA THR A 169 10.44 2.47 0.18
C THR A 169 9.24 3.30 0.61
N PHE A 170 9.06 3.51 1.90
CA PHE A 170 7.99 4.34 2.45
C PHE A 170 8.57 5.40 3.39
N TYR A 171 7.98 6.58 3.38
CA TYR A 171 8.29 7.66 4.33
C TYR A 171 7.14 7.75 5.33
N LEU A 172 7.45 7.47 6.58
CA LEU A 172 6.46 7.15 7.60
C LEU A 172 6.47 8.19 8.73
N LYS A 173 5.30 8.36 9.37
CA LYS A 173 5.16 9.10 10.63
C LYS A 173 4.34 8.28 11.63
N ASP A 174 4.66 8.42 12.92
CA ASP A 174 3.86 7.81 13.99
C ASP A 174 2.51 8.55 14.17
N ARG A 175 1.69 8.06 15.08
CA ARG A 175 0.39 8.67 15.43
C ARG A 175 0.46 10.14 15.88
N ASN A 176 1.64 10.62 16.27
CA ASN A 176 1.88 11.99 16.71
C ASN A 176 2.54 12.84 15.61
N GLY A 177 2.68 12.31 14.40
CA GLY A 177 3.33 12.98 13.28
C GLY A 177 4.86 13.03 13.37
N LYS A 178 5.49 12.15 14.16
CA LYS A 178 6.93 12.15 14.42
C LYS A 178 7.67 10.96 13.79
N PRO A 179 8.97 11.11 13.47
CA PRO A 179 9.83 9.99 13.13
C PRO A 179 10.02 9.06 14.34
N PHE A 180 10.24 7.77 14.08
CA PHE A 180 10.25 6.67 15.06
C PHE A 180 11.26 5.55 14.75
N GLY A 181 12.23 5.76 13.86
CA GLY A 181 13.17 4.77 13.34
C GLY A 181 14.06 4.11 14.40
N ASN A 182 14.23 4.75 15.55
CA ASN A 182 14.99 4.22 16.68
C ASN A 182 14.12 3.78 17.88
N SER A 183 12.82 3.59 17.67
CA SER A 183 11.86 3.27 18.74
C SER A 183 11.47 1.79 18.82
N GLU A 184 10.85 1.39 19.93
CA GLU A 184 10.27 0.04 20.08
C GLU A 184 9.17 -0.27 19.05
N LEU A 185 8.60 0.76 18.42
CA LEU A 185 7.60 0.59 17.35
C LEU A 185 8.20 -0.13 16.15
N VAL A 186 9.47 0.13 15.79
CA VAL A 186 10.15 -0.56 14.68
C VAL A 186 10.23 -2.05 14.93
N GLU A 187 10.64 -2.45 16.14
CA GLU A 187 10.72 -3.85 16.52
C GLU A 187 9.34 -4.52 16.57
N LYS A 188 8.30 -3.78 16.96
CA LYS A 188 6.91 -4.25 16.88
C LYS A 188 6.49 -4.50 15.43
N LEU A 189 6.71 -3.54 14.53
CA LEU A 189 6.38 -3.66 13.11
C LEU A 189 7.08 -4.85 12.46
N ARG A 190 8.40 -5.00 12.66
CA ARG A 190 9.17 -6.15 12.16
C ARG A 190 8.57 -7.48 12.59
N ARG A 191 8.23 -7.61 13.88
CA ARG A 191 7.63 -8.84 14.42
C ARG A 191 6.25 -9.12 13.82
N GLU A 192 5.41 -8.10 13.66
CA GLU A 192 4.06 -8.28 13.10
C GLU A 192 4.09 -8.63 11.62
N ILE A 193 5.00 -8.01 10.85
CA ILE A 193 5.21 -8.32 9.42
C ILE A 193 5.59 -9.79 9.26
N LEU A 194 6.50 -10.29 10.10
CA LEU A 194 7.01 -11.65 10.06
C LEU A 194 6.16 -12.67 10.84
N LYS A 195 5.17 -12.24 11.63
CA LYS A 195 4.39 -13.13 12.50
C LYS A 195 3.79 -14.34 11.76
N PRO A 196 3.24 -14.20 10.55
CA PRO A 196 2.68 -15.34 9.82
C PRO A 196 3.70 -16.36 9.32
N VAL A 197 5.00 -16.06 9.37
CA VAL A 197 6.08 -16.94 8.87
C VAL A 197 6.48 -18.02 9.88
N LYS A 198 6.04 -17.91 11.15
CA LYS A 198 6.38 -18.88 12.20
C LYS A 198 5.42 -20.07 12.18
N SER A 199 5.88 -21.19 11.63
CA SER A 199 5.39 -22.55 11.91
C SER A 199 6.35 -23.30 12.84
#